data_AF-A0A9D7MPD6-F1
#
_entry.id   AF-A0A9D7MPD6-F1
#
_cell.length_a   1.000
_cell.length_b   1.000
_cell.length_c   1.000
_cell.angle_alpha   90.00
_cell.angle_beta   90.00
_cell.angle_gamma   90.00
#
_symmetry.space_group_name_H-M   'P 1'
#
loop_
_entity.id
_entity.type
_entity.pdbx_description
1 polymer ?
#
loop_
_entity_poly.entity_id
_entity_poly.type
_entity_poly.pdbx_seq_one_letter_code
_entity_poly.pdbx_strand_id
1 'polypeptide(L)'
;MVDSETFIIILKSFDETLEEPHFEKLSYRVSKKIYATLDLLNNIAVLKLTPAEQAEYCAIDETAIYPVKRGWEKWDIPVLN
;
A
#
# COMPACT_ATOMS: atom_id res chain seq x y z
N MET A 1 -12.26 -8.69 -7.41
CA MET A 1 -10.82 -8.38 -7.57
C MET A 1 -10.71 -7.07 -8.29
N VAL A 2 -9.92 -6.16 -7.74
CA VAL A 2 -9.55 -4.88 -8.37
C VAL A 2 -8.25 -5.16 -9.12
N ASP A 3 -8.16 -4.83 -10.41
CA ASP A 3 -6.91 -4.95 -11.15
C ASP A 3 -5.96 -3.78 -10.83
N SER A 4 -4.69 -3.92 -11.22
CA SER A 4 -3.67 -2.91 -10.96
C SER A 4 -4.02 -1.53 -11.54
N GLU A 5 -4.69 -1.47 -12.69
CA GLU A 5 -5.11 -0.19 -13.29
C GLU A 5 -6.14 0.53 -12.42
N THR A 6 -7.16 -0.20 -11.96
CA THR A 6 -8.18 0.33 -11.06
C THR A 6 -7.57 0.74 -9.73
N PHE A 7 -6.60 -0.03 -9.22
CA PHE A 7 -5.89 0.31 -7.99
C PHE A 7 -5.09 1.61 -8.12
N ILE A 8 -4.41 1.81 -9.26
CA ILE A 8 -3.69 3.06 -9.55
C ILE A 8 -4.64 4.25 -9.62
N ILE A 9 -5.82 4.09 -10.23
CA ILE A 9 -6.86 5.13 -10.27
C ILE A 9 -7.30 5.52 -8.85
N ILE A 10 -7.51 4.54 -7.97
CA ILE A 10 -7.88 4.77 -6.57
C ILE A 10 -6.78 5.54 -5.84
N LEU A 11 -5.51 5.14 -5.97
CA LEU A 11 -4.40 5.85 -5.35
C LEU A 11 -4.28 7.30 -5.86
N LYS A 12 -4.41 7.51 -7.17
CA LYS A 12 -4.36 8.85 -7.78
C LYS A 12 -5.58 9.73 -7.48
N SER A 13 -6.63 9.18 -6.85
CA SER A 13 -7.80 9.97 -6.45
C SER A 13 -7.56 10.88 -5.24
N PHE A 14 -6.49 10.63 -4.48
CA PHE A 14 -6.08 11.47 -3.37
C PHE A 14 -5.41 12.75 -3.90
N ASP A 15 -5.87 13.90 -3.41
CA ASP A 15 -5.32 15.19 -3.80
C ASP A 15 -3.80 15.25 -3.55
N GLU A 16 -3.10 15.96 -4.43
CA GLU A 16 -1.63 16.09 -4.40
C GLU A 16 -0.83 14.77 -4.48
N THR A 17 -1.44 13.65 -4.91
CA THR A 17 -0.71 12.39 -5.09
C THR A 17 0.33 12.50 -6.20
N LEU A 18 1.57 12.17 -5.87
CA LEU A 18 2.67 11.97 -6.82
C LEU A 18 3.01 10.50 -6.93
N GLU A 19 3.07 10.01 -8.17
CA GLU A 19 3.61 8.69 -8.51
C GLU A 19 5.10 8.83 -8.84
N GLU A 20 5.95 8.13 -8.09
CA GLU A 20 7.40 8.14 -8.29
C GLU A 20 7.97 6.71 -8.14
N PRO A 21 9.05 6.36 -8.85
CA PRO A 21 9.71 5.07 -8.67
C PRO A 21 10.31 4.93 -7.26
N HIS A 22 10.24 3.72 -6.70
CA HIS A 22 10.92 3.33 -5.47
C HIS A 22 11.49 1.92 -5.64
N PHE A 23 12.78 1.85 -6.03
CA PHE A 23 13.41 0.63 -6.54
C PHE A 23 12.62 0.08 -7.74
N GLU A 24 12.24 -1.21 -7.71
CA GLU A 24 11.46 -1.89 -8.77
C GLU A 24 9.95 -1.70 -8.61
N LYS A 25 9.50 -0.86 -7.65
CA LYS A 25 8.09 -0.64 -7.32
C LYS A 25 7.66 0.78 -7.66
N LEU A 26 6.36 0.97 -7.85
CA LEU A 26 5.75 2.30 -7.88
C LEU A 26 5.51 2.76 -6.44
N SER A 27 5.76 4.03 -6.15
CA SER A 27 5.43 4.66 -4.86
C SER A 27 4.50 5.85 -5.06
N TYR A 28 3.52 5.96 -4.18
CA TYR A 28 2.53 7.02 -4.17
C TYR A 28 2.70 7.85 -2.92
N ARG A 29 2.81 9.16 -3.12
CA ARG A 29 3.28 10.11 -2.10
C ARG A 29 2.35 11.30 -2.01
N VAL A 30 2.14 11.78 -0.79
CA VAL A 30 1.54 13.09 -0.50
C VAL A 30 2.56 13.87 0.33
N SER A 31 2.82 15.13 -0.06
CA SER A 31 3.83 15.98 0.59
C SER A 31 5.19 15.28 0.79
N LYS A 32 5.66 14.55 -0.23
CA LYS A 32 6.92 13.76 -0.24
C LYS A 32 6.96 12.54 0.70
N LYS A 33 5.87 12.19 1.37
CA LYS A 33 5.77 11.00 2.22
C LYS A 33 5.03 9.90 1.48
N ILE A 34 5.64 8.71 1.42
CA ILE A 34 4.99 7.53 0.83
C ILE A 34 3.84 7.09 1.72
N TYR A 35 2.67 6.90 1.10
CA TYR A 35 1.50 6.30 1.73
C TYR A 35 1.10 4.98 1.04
N ALA A 36 1.57 4.70 -0.17
CA ALA A 36 1.39 3.40 -0.80
C ALA A 36 2.59 3.03 -1.68
N THR A 37 2.88 1.74 -1.81
CA THR A 37 3.72 1.19 -2.88
C THR A 37 3.01 0.06 -3.59
N LEU A 38 3.24 -0.07 -4.89
CA LEU A 38 2.66 -1.10 -5.73
C LEU A 38 3.77 -1.90 -6.43
N ASP A 39 3.77 -3.20 -6.18
CA ASP A 39 4.61 -4.20 -6.83
C ASP A 39 3.79 -4.87 -7.92
N LEU A 40 3.93 -4.38 -9.16
CA LEU A 40 3.20 -4.88 -10.31
C LEU A 40 3.59 -6.31 -10.69
N LEU A 41 4.79 -6.76 -10.35
CA LEU A 41 5.27 -8.11 -10.66
C LEU A 41 4.57 -9.15 -9.78
N ASN A 42 4.45 -8.85 -8.49
CA ASN A 42 3.86 -9.76 -7.51
C ASN A 42 2.37 -9.49 -7.26
N ASN A 43 1.79 -8.48 -7.90
CA ASN A 43 0.43 -7.99 -7.65
C ASN A 43 0.17 -7.66 -6.17
N ILE A 44 1.17 -7.03 -5.52
CA ILE A 44 1.14 -6.72 -4.10
C ILE A 44 1.14 -5.21 -3.91
N ALA A 45 0.18 -4.70 -3.15
CA ALA A 45 0.20 -3.33 -2.67
C ALA A 45 0.54 -3.27 -1.18
N VAL A 46 1.22 -2.20 -0.77
CA VAL A 46 1.67 -1.94 0.60
C VAL A 46 1.15 -0.54 0.97
N LEU A 47 0.18 -0.45 1.87
CA LEU A 47 -0.46 0.81 2.29
C LEU A 47 -0.01 1.31 3.68
N LYS A 48 0.23 2.61 3.84
CA LYS A 48 0.50 3.17 5.17
C LYS A 48 -0.80 3.36 5.95
N LEU A 49 -1.00 2.52 6.96
CA LEU A 49 -2.15 2.59 7.86
C LEU A 49 -1.71 2.84 9.31
N THR A 50 -2.63 3.33 10.13
CA THR A 50 -2.44 3.39 11.59
C THR A 50 -2.52 1.98 12.21
N PRO A 51 -1.95 1.75 13.40
CA PRO A 51 -2.05 0.43 14.06
C PRO A 51 -3.49 -0.03 14.29
N ALA A 52 -4.43 0.90 14.54
CA ALA A 52 -5.84 0.58 14.73
C ALA A 52 -6.49 0.09 13.43
N GLU A 53 -6.29 0.83 12.33
CA GLU A 53 -6.79 0.44 11.00
C GLU A 53 -6.22 -0.92 10.58
N GLN A 54 -4.95 -1.18 10.87
CA GLN A 54 -4.34 -2.46 10.54
C GLN A 54 -4.92 -3.64 11.28
N ALA A 55 -5.17 -3.48 12.58
CA ALA A 55 -5.84 -4.52 13.36
C ALA A 55 -7.24 -4.80 12.79
N GLU A 56 -7.96 -3.77 12.36
CA GLU A 56 -9.28 -3.90 11.74
C GLU A 56 -9.21 -4.60 10.38
N TYR A 57 -8.37 -4.11 9.45
CA TYR A 57 -8.32 -4.66 8.09
C TYR A 57 -7.66 -6.05 8.03
N CYS A 58 -6.61 -6.32 8.81
CA CYS A 58 -6.01 -7.65 8.86
C CYS A 58 -6.99 -8.70 9.43
N ALA A 59 -7.92 -8.29 10.30
CA ALA A 59 -8.94 -9.20 10.84
C ALA A 59 -10.05 -9.58 9.83
N ILE A 60 -10.17 -8.86 8.70
CA ILE A 60 -11.16 -9.17 7.66
C ILE A 60 -10.77 -10.45 6.93
N ASP A 61 -9.51 -10.53 6.48
CA ASP A 61 -8.97 -11.69 5.78
C ASP A 61 -7.44 -11.69 5.90
N GLU A 62 -6.90 -12.49 6.83
CA GLU A 62 -5.46 -12.58 7.07
C GLU A 62 -4.68 -13.21 5.89
N THR A 63 -5.36 -13.83 4.93
CA THR A 63 -4.72 -14.41 3.73
C THR A 63 -4.53 -13.39 2.61
N ALA A 64 -5.37 -12.36 2.59
CA ALA A 64 -5.32 -11.27 1.62
C ALA A 64 -4.73 -9.97 2.20
N ILE A 65 -4.92 -9.72 3.51
CA ILE A 65 -4.53 -8.51 4.23
C ILE A 65 -3.69 -8.89 5.45
N TYR A 66 -2.39 -8.61 5.40
CA TYR A 66 -1.47 -9.01 6.46
C TYR A 66 -0.36 -7.99 6.75
N PRO A 67 0.15 -7.94 7.99
CA PRO A 67 1.23 -7.02 8.34
C PRO A 67 2.53 -7.37 7.61
N VAL A 68 3.20 -6.35 7.07
CA VAL A 68 4.53 -6.50 6.46
C VAL A 68 5.56 -6.97 7.51
N LYS A 69 6.24 -8.09 7.24
CA LYS A 69 7.18 -8.72 8.19
C LYS A 69 8.52 -7.98 8.37
N ARG A 70 9.03 -7.26 7.36
CA ARG A 70 10.33 -6.54 7.43
C ARG A 70 10.41 -5.39 6.42
N GLY A 71 11.01 -4.29 6.87
CA GLY A 71 11.35 -3.11 6.07
C GLY A 71 10.35 -1.99 6.31
N TRP A 72 10.86 -0.82 6.75
CA TRP A 72 10.14 0.30 7.37
C TRP A 72 10.05 0.12 8.88
N GLU A 73 11.10 0.56 9.55
CA GLU A 73 11.18 0.56 11.01
C GLU A 73 9.94 1.28 11.57
N LYS A 74 9.04 0.51 12.18
CA LYS A 74 7.99 0.94 13.11
C LYS A 74 6.66 1.49 12.58
N TRP A 75 6.35 1.34 11.29
CA TRP A 75 4.99 1.59 10.79
C TRP A 75 4.54 0.39 9.99
N ASP A 76 3.77 -0.47 10.66
CA ASP A 76 3.14 -1.62 10.05
C ASP A 76 2.30 -1.16 8.84
N ILE A 77 2.15 -2.01 7.84
CA ILE A 77 1.44 -1.74 6.58
C ILE A 77 0.72 -3.04 6.22
N PRO A 78 -0.58 -3.03 5.82
CA PRO A 78 -1.17 -4.20 5.21
C PRO A 78 -0.64 -4.39 3.78
N VAL A 79 -0.34 -5.63 3.47
CA VAL A 79 -0.23 -6.12 2.09
C VAL A 79 -1.62 -6.45 1.58
N LEU A 80 -2.00 -6.00 0.38
CA LEU A 80 -3.21 -6.44 -0.31
C LEU A 80 -2.81 -7.35 -1.49
N ASN A 81 -3.45 -8.52 -1.59
CA ASN A 81 -3.41 -9.44 -2.75
C ASN A 81 -4.75 -9.46 -3.51
#